data_AF-A0A3L7DU54-F1
#
_entry.id   AF-A0A3L7DU54-F1
#
_cell.length_a   1.000
_cell.length_b   1.000
_cell.length_c   1.000
_cell.angle_alpha   90.00
_cell.angle_beta   90.00
_cell.angle_gamma   90.00
#
_symmetry.space_group_name_H-M   'P 1'
#
loop_
_entity.id
_entity.type
_entity.pdbx_description
1 polymer ?
#
loop_
_entity_poly.entity_id
_entity_poly.type
_entity_poly.pdbx_seq_one_letter_code
_entity_poly.pdbx_strand_id
1 'polypeptide(L)'
;MHRSGTSCLTGSLQEAGLHMGDIHTWNPHNLKGNRENQQIVDINDRVLASVDAAWDSPPVAEVSWRENELRAARELFAAYSDLSPFGFKDPRTLLTLAGWKQLFPQLQYIGIFRHPLAVAQSLAKRSGMPTDQGLELWYQYNRRLLRQYREAPFPLLTFDDEQSCFQRKLQRALTNLGFDAGAWQGEFFDESLRSAHRESEGAMPWKIRRLYRKLQRLAA
;
A
#
# COMPACT_ATOMS: atom_id res chain seq x y z
N MET A 1 2.00 -2.13 -2.57
CA MET A 1 2.64 -3.45 -2.74
C MET A 1 2.66 -4.18 -1.40
N HIS A 2 2.44 -5.49 -1.40
CA HIS A 2 2.56 -6.31 -0.18
C HIS A 2 3.99 -6.21 0.38
N ARG A 3 4.14 -6.39 1.71
CA ARG A 3 5.45 -6.37 2.41
C ARG A 3 6.23 -5.03 2.31
N SER A 4 5.56 -3.94 1.92
CA SER A 4 6.16 -2.59 1.88
C SER A 4 5.93 -1.76 3.15
N GLY A 5 5.48 -2.37 4.25
CA GLY A 5 5.16 -1.63 5.48
C GLY A 5 3.74 -1.04 5.53
N THR A 6 2.84 -1.46 4.64
CA THR A 6 1.47 -0.94 4.58
C THR A 6 0.70 -1.10 5.90
N SER A 7 0.89 -2.19 6.64
CA SER A 7 0.20 -2.40 7.92
C SER A 7 0.68 -1.47 9.04
N CYS A 8 1.96 -1.06 9.00
CA CYS A 8 2.50 -0.03 9.91
C CYS A 8 1.82 1.31 9.62
N LEU A 9 1.80 1.72 8.35
CA LEU A 9 1.15 2.96 7.92
C LEU A 9 -0.34 2.98 8.27
N THR A 10 -1.06 1.89 7.94
CA THR A 10 -2.49 1.75 8.26
C THR A 10 -2.74 1.84 9.76
N GLY A 11 -1.91 1.19 10.58
CA GLY A 11 -2.02 1.28 12.03
C GLY A 11 -1.89 2.70 12.57
N SER A 12 -0.88 3.42 12.08
CA SER A 12 -0.67 4.81 12.48
C SER A 12 -1.82 5.72 12.06
N LEU A 13 -2.45 5.47 10.90
CA LEU A 13 -3.65 6.20 10.49
C LEU A 13 -4.83 5.88 11.41
N GLN A 14 -5.00 4.63 11.84
CA GLN A 14 -6.05 4.25 12.80
C GLN A 14 -5.85 4.91 14.16
N GLU A 15 -4.62 4.95 14.69
CA GLU A 15 -4.29 5.69 15.92
C GLU A 15 -4.65 7.17 15.80
N ALA A 16 -4.47 7.74 14.61
CA ALA A 16 -4.80 9.13 14.31
C ALA A 16 -6.29 9.37 14.02
N GLY A 17 -7.16 8.35 14.12
CA GLY A 17 -8.61 8.47 13.96
C GLY A 17 -9.19 8.00 12.62
N LEU A 18 -8.43 7.27 11.79
CA LEU A 18 -8.98 6.66 10.57
C LEU A 18 -9.89 5.47 10.90
N HIS A 19 -11.15 5.56 10.47
CA HIS A 19 -12.09 4.45 10.51
C HIS A 19 -11.94 3.56 9.27
N MET A 20 -12.03 2.24 9.42
CA MET A 20 -11.82 1.28 8.32
C MET A 20 -12.88 0.17 8.23
N GLY A 21 -13.95 0.28 9.02
CA GLY A 21 -15.00 -0.75 9.11
C GLY A 21 -14.44 -2.08 9.61
N ASP A 22 -14.98 -3.17 9.06
CA ASP A 22 -14.67 -4.54 9.48
C ASP A 22 -13.33 -5.00 8.92
N ILE A 23 -12.26 -4.82 9.70
CA ILE A 23 -10.90 -5.22 9.32
C ILE A 23 -10.46 -6.52 10.00
N HIS A 24 -9.71 -7.34 9.27
CA HIS A 24 -9.09 -8.53 9.85
C HIS A 24 -7.80 -8.15 10.59
N THR A 25 -7.86 -8.22 11.93
CA THR A 25 -6.76 -7.84 12.84
C THR A 25 -5.83 -9.01 13.19
N TRP A 26 -5.99 -10.20 12.59
CA TRP A 26 -5.13 -11.35 12.89
C TRP A 26 -4.87 -12.28 11.67
N ASN A 27 -3.62 -12.76 11.53
CA ASN A 27 -3.22 -13.84 10.61
C ASN A 27 -1.92 -14.52 11.12
N PRO A 28 -1.72 -15.85 10.95
CA PRO A 28 -0.50 -16.56 11.35
C PRO A 28 0.83 -15.95 10.88
N HIS A 29 0.84 -15.27 9.73
CA HIS A 29 2.03 -14.65 9.13
C HIS A 29 2.18 -13.15 9.45
N ASN A 30 1.29 -12.59 10.28
CA ASN A 30 1.31 -11.20 10.72
C ASN A 30 0.51 -11.06 12.04
N LEU A 31 1.22 -11.09 13.17
CA LEU A 31 0.64 -11.10 14.52
C LEU A 31 -0.26 -9.89 14.83
N LYS A 32 -0.06 -8.75 14.13
CA LYS A 32 -0.90 -7.55 14.24
C LYS A 32 -2.02 -7.46 13.17
N GLY A 33 -2.18 -8.53 12.37
CA GLY A 33 -3.15 -8.59 11.28
C GLY A 33 -2.78 -7.77 10.05
N ASN A 34 -3.40 -8.09 8.92
CA ASN A 34 -3.17 -7.32 7.71
C ASN A 34 -3.89 -5.97 7.75
N ARG A 35 -4.95 -5.79 8.55
CA ARG A 35 -5.78 -4.57 8.56
C ARG A 35 -6.39 -4.29 7.20
N GLU A 36 -6.98 -5.32 6.62
CA GLU A 36 -7.67 -5.28 5.33
C GLU A 36 -9.14 -5.60 5.59
N ASN A 37 -10.03 -4.89 4.91
CA ASN A 37 -11.45 -5.23 4.88
C ASN A 37 -11.64 -6.32 3.82
N GLN A 38 -12.16 -7.48 4.23
CA GLN A 38 -12.24 -8.66 3.35
C GLN A 38 -13.13 -8.41 2.13
N GLN A 39 -14.22 -7.65 2.28
CA GLN A 39 -15.11 -7.34 1.15
C GLN A 39 -14.40 -6.47 0.09
N ILE A 40 -13.50 -5.59 0.51
CA ILE A 40 -12.65 -4.80 -0.41
C ILE A 40 -11.65 -5.71 -1.11
N VAL A 41 -11.04 -6.66 -0.39
CA VAL A 41 -10.15 -7.67 -0.99
C VAL A 41 -10.91 -8.48 -2.04
N ASP A 42 -12.11 -8.96 -1.73
CA ASP A 42 -12.95 -9.76 -2.62
C ASP A 42 -13.40 -8.98 -3.86
N ILE A 43 -13.66 -7.68 -3.73
CA ILE A 43 -13.93 -6.80 -4.89
C ILE A 43 -12.68 -6.70 -5.76
N ASN A 44 -11.51 -6.40 -5.18
CA ASN A 44 -10.27 -6.28 -5.94
C ASN A 44 -9.89 -7.59 -6.64
N ASP A 45 -10.02 -8.74 -5.97
CA ASP A 45 -9.74 -10.04 -6.56
C ASP A 45 -10.72 -10.39 -7.69
N ARG A 46 -12.02 -10.06 -7.57
CA ARG A 46 -12.98 -10.23 -8.68
C ARG A 46 -12.63 -9.38 -9.89
N VAL A 47 -12.29 -8.10 -9.69
CA VAL A 47 -11.86 -7.19 -10.77
C VAL A 47 -10.62 -7.74 -11.47
N LEU A 48 -9.63 -8.24 -10.74
CA LEU A 48 -8.41 -8.80 -11.32
C LEU A 48 -8.67 -10.11 -12.04
N ALA A 49 -9.45 -11.02 -11.46
CA ALA A 49 -9.82 -12.29 -12.08
C ALA A 49 -10.60 -12.09 -13.38
N SER A 50 -11.29 -10.97 -13.53
CA SER A 50 -12.03 -10.61 -14.75
C SER A 50 -11.15 -10.47 -16.01
N VAL A 51 -9.83 -10.32 -15.82
CA VAL A 51 -8.79 -10.17 -16.84
C VAL A 51 -7.63 -11.15 -16.64
N ASP A 52 -7.90 -12.30 -16.01
CA ASP A 52 -6.93 -13.36 -15.70
C ASP A 52 -5.69 -12.85 -14.93
N ALA A 53 -5.88 -11.83 -14.10
CA ALA A 53 -4.84 -11.23 -13.27
C ALA A 53 -5.05 -11.59 -11.79
N ALA A 54 -3.98 -11.43 -11.01
CA ALA A 54 -3.97 -11.65 -9.58
C ALA A 54 -3.00 -10.66 -8.89
N TRP A 55 -2.91 -10.73 -7.55
CA TRP A 55 -2.00 -9.88 -6.78
C TRP A 55 -0.52 -10.16 -7.12
N ASP A 56 -0.17 -11.39 -7.48
CA ASP A 56 1.18 -11.84 -7.86
C ASP A 56 1.39 -11.98 -9.37
N SER A 57 0.31 -11.84 -10.15
CA SER A 57 0.33 -11.70 -11.60
C SER A 57 -0.42 -10.42 -12.00
N PRO A 58 0.20 -9.22 -11.81
CA PRO A 58 -0.47 -7.97 -12.09
C PRO A 58 -0.84 -7.83 -13.57
N PRO A 59 -1.98 -7.18 -13.89
CA PRO A 59 -2.40 -6.98 -15.26
C PRO A 59 -1.38 -6.13 -16.02
N VAL A 60 -1.29 -6.28 -17.35
CA VAL A 60 -0.37 -5.46 -18.16
C VAL A 60 -0.90 -4.03 -18.33
N ALA A 61 -2.20 -3.90 -18.58
CA ALA A 61 -2.92 -2.66 -18.78
C ALA A 61 -3.71 -2.24 -17.54
N GLU A 62 -4.40 -1.10 -17.64
CA GLU A 62 -5.38 -0.65 -16.66
C GLU A 62 -6.65 -1.53 -16.75
N VAL A 63 -7.26 -1.85 -15.61
CA VAL A 63 -8.43 -2.74 -15.56
C VAL A 63 -9.70 -1.90 -15.42
N SER A 64 -10.64 -2.07 -16.34
CA SER A 64 -11.97 -1.49 -16.26
C SER A 64 -12.85 -2.32 -15.34
N TRP A 65 -13.54 -1.66 -14.42
CA TRP A 65 -14.49 -2.32 -13.53
C TRP A 65 -15.82 -2.54 -14.24
N ARG A 66 -16.43 -3.69 -13.98
CA ARG A 66 -17.79 -4.03 -14.43
C ARG A 66 -18.82 -3.40 -13.50
N GLU A 67 -20.04 -3.21 -14.00
CA GLU A 67 -21.11 -2.53 -13.25
C GLU A 67 -21.49 -3.25 -11.94
N ASN A 68 -21.41 -4.58 -11.92
CA ASN A 68 -21.64 -5.36 -10.71
C ASN A 68 -20.56 -5.14 -9.63
N GLU A 69 -19.30 -4.92 -10.01
CA GLU A 69 -18.20 -4.61 -9.09
C GLU A 69 -18.35 -3.20 -8.53
N LEU A 70 -18.70 -2.24 -9.39
CA LEU A 70 -19.01 -0.86 -8.97
C LEU A 70 -20.20 -0.81 -8.01
N ARG A 71 -21.26 -1.58 -8.28
CA ARG A 71 -22.42 -1.69 -7.40
C ARG A 71 -22.06 -2.27 -6.04
N ALA A 72 -21.33 -3.39 -6.02
CA ALA A 72 -20.90 -4.03 -4.78
C ALA A 72 -20.05 -3.09 -3.91
N ALA A 73 -19.16 -2.30 -4.52
CA ALA A 73 -18.38 -1.30 -3.80
C ALA A 73 -19.25 -0.16 -3.26
N ARG A 74 -20.26 0.32 -4.00
CA ARG A 74 -21.20 1.34 -3.48
C ARG A 74 -22.01 0.82 -2.30
N GLU A 75 -22.54 -0.39 -2.40
CA GLU A 75 -23.30 -1.03 -1.31
C GLU A 75 -22.44 -1.21 -0.05
N LEU A 76 -21.18 -1.63 -0.22
CA LEU A 76 -20.23 -1.76 0.87
C LEU A 76 -20.01 -0.42 1.59
N PHE A 77 -19.73 0.65 0.85
CA PHE A 77 -19.44 1.95 1.46
C PHE A 77 -20.69 2.64 2.02
N ALA A 78 -21.89 2.30 1.53
CA ALA A 78 -23.14 2.76 2.13
C ALA A 78 -23.29 2.27 3.59
N ALA A 79 -22.76 1.08 3.91
CA ALA A 79 -22.77 0.55 5.27
C ALA A 79 -21.83 1.33 6.23
N TYR A 80 -20.93 2.14 5.69
CA TYR A 80 -19.96 2.94 6.46
C TYR A 80 -20.18 4.45 6.32
N SER A 81 -21.35 4.89 5.84
CA SER A 81 -21.64 6.31 5.54
C SER A 81 -21.52 7.23 6.75
N ASP A 82 -21.73 6.71 7.95
CA ASP A 82 -21.70 7.47 9.20
C ASP A 82 -20.30 7.57 9.81
N LEU A 83 -19.30 6.90 9.21
CA LEU A 83 -17.90 6.93 9.66
C LEU A 83 -17.13 8.00 8.89
N SER A 84 -16.51 8.95 9.61
CA SER A 84 -15.69 9.99 9.00
C SER A 84 -14.53 10.38 9.93
N PRO A 85 -13.27 10.39 9.45
CA PRO A 85 -12.84 9.99 8.11
C PRO A 85 -12.82 8.46 7.95
N PHE A 86 -13.33 7.96 6.82
CA PHE A 86 -13.24 6.55 6.44
C PHE A 86 -12.14 6.32 5.41
N GLY A 87 -11.40 5.23 5.55
CA GLY A 87 -10.43 4.79 4.56
C GLY A 87 -10.23 3.29 4.59
N PHE A 88 -9.45 2.80 3.64
CA PHE A 88 -9.20 1.37 3.52
C PHE A 88 -7.80 1.12 3.01
N LYS A 89 -7.34 -0.12 3.22
CA LYS A 89 -6.07 -0.58 2.69
C LYS A 89 -6.24 -1.98 2.14
N ASP A 90 -5.85 -2.14 0.88
CA ASP A 90 -5.47 -3.41 0.26
C ASP A 90 -4.38 -3.09 -0.78
N PRO A 91 -3.25 -3.81 -0.84
CA PRO A 91 -2.19 -3.50 -1.80
C PRO A 91 -2.64 -3.58 -3.26
N ARG A 92 -3.63 -4.42 -3.60
CA ARG A 92 -4.16 -4.58 -4.97
C ARG A 92 -4.97 -3.38 -5.43
N THR A 93 -5.38 -2.48 -4.53
CA THR A 93 -5.98 -1.19 -4.87
C THR A 93 -5.15 -0.41 -5.89
N LEU A 94 -3.81 -0.54 -5.90
CA LEU A 94 -2.96 0.06 -6.93
C LEU A 94 -3.16 -0.55 -8.34
N LEU A 95 -3.57 -1.81 -8.43
CA LEU A 95 -3.85 -2.52 -9.68
C LEU A 95 -5.26 -2.21 -10.19
N THR A 96 -6.20 -1.98 -9.28
CA THR A 96 -7.63 -1.75 -9.55
C THR A 96 -8.04 -0.28 -9.38
N LEU A 97 -7.08 0.64 -9.27
CA LEU A 97 -7.29 2.03 -8.84
C LEU A 97 -8.30 2.81 -9.70
N ALA A 98 -8.41 2.50 -10.99
CA ALA A 98 -9.30 3.22 -11.91
C ALA A 98 -10.77 3.19 -11.46
N GLY A 99 -11.29 2.04 -11.02
CA GLY A 99 -12.67 1.95 -10.53
C GLY A 99 -12.86 2.64 -9.18
N TRP A 100 -11.87 2.57 -8.29
CA TRP A 100 -11.92 3.32 -7.02
C TRP A 100 -11.98 4.84 -7.26
N LYS A 101 -11.19 5.37 -8.20
CA LYS A 101 -11.24 6.78 -8.63
C LYS A 101 -12.57 7.17 -9.23
N GLN A 102 -13.18 6.27 -10.01
CA GLN A 102 -14.51 6.48 -10.59
C GLN A 102 -15.59 6.57 -9.52
N LEU A 103 -15.54 5.70 -8.51
CA LEU A 103 -16.51 5.68 -7.41
C LEU A 103 -16.36 6.86 -6.46
N PHE A 104 -15.12 7.25 -6.18
CA PHE A 104 -14.79 8.25 -5.18
C PHE A 104 -13.80 9.28 -5.75
N PRO A 105 -14.30 10.28 -6.51
CA PRO A 105 -13.44 11.29 -7.15
C PRO A 105 -12.61 12.13 -6.15
N GLN A 106 -13.05 12.19 -4.89
CA GLN A 106 -12.41 12.95 -3.82
C GLN A 106 -11.45 12.10 -2.95
N LEU A 107 -11.07 10.90 -3.41
CA LEU A 107 -10.11 10.06 -2.67
C LEU A 107 -8.80 10.81 -2.40
N GLN A 108 -8.42 10.84 -1.13
CA GLN A 108 -7.08 11.21 -0.71
C GLN A 108 -6.19 9.96 -0.66
N TYR A 109 -4.91 10.15 -0.90
CA TYR A 109 -3.95 9.05 -0.98
C TYR A 109 -2.83 9.24 0.03
N ILE A 110 -2.26 8.12 0.46
CA ILE A 110 -0.96 8.06 1.12
C ILE A 110 -0.26 6.78 0.69
N GLY A 111 0.98 6.93 0.24
CA GLY A 111 1.77 5.82 -0.29
C GLY A 111 2.88 5.43 0.67
N ILE A 112 3.22 4.15 0.64
CA ILE A 112 4.46 3.65 1.24
C ILE A 112 5.13 2.64 0.31
N PHE A 113 6.45 2.74 0.21
CA PHE A 113 7.29 1.75 -0.46
C PHE A 113 8.43 1.31 0.46
N ARG A 114 9.15 0.27 0.04
CA ARG A 114 10.29 -0.31 0.75
C ARG A 114 11.33 -0.77 -0.27
N HIS A 115 12.58 -0.93 0.16
CA HIS A 115 13.68 -1.40 -0.67
C HIS A 115 13.30 -2.66 -1.47
N PRO A 116 13.53 -2.72 -2.79
CA PRO A 116 13.08 -3.83 -3.64
C PRO A 116 13.57 -5.20 -3.16
N LEU A 117 14.85 -5.32 -2.79
CA LEU A 117 15.41 -6.57 -2.28
C LEU A 117 14.80 -6.99 -0.94
N ALA A 118 14.45 -6.05 -0.08
CA ALA A 118 13.80 -6.37 1.20
C ALA A 118 12.41 -6.98 0.97
N VAL A 119 11.66 -6.42 0.02
CA VAL A 119 10.35 -6.95 -0.39
C VAL A 119 10.50 -8.32 -1.02
N ALA A 120 11.43 -8.49 -1.97
CA ALA A 120 11.68 -9.78 -2.63
C ALA A 120 12.07 -10.88 -1.61
N GLN A 121 12.99 -10.59 -0.69
CA GLN A 121 13.39 -11.52 0.37
C GLN A 121 12.23 -11.85 1.31
N SER A 122 11.37 -10.88 1.65
CA SER A 122 10.18 -11.12 2.47
C SER A 122 9.17 -12.03 1.76
N LEU A 123 8.99 -11.88 0.45
CA LEU A 123 8.13 -12.75 -0.37
C LEU A 123 8.72 -14.15 -0.51
N ALA A 124 10.04 -14.28 -0.67
CA ALA A 124 10.73 -15.56 -0.69
C ALA A 124 10.53 -16.33 0.62
N LYS A 125 10.73 -15.66 1.77
CA LYS A 125 10.50 -16.28 3.09
C LYS A 125 9.04 -16.69 3.33
N ARG A 126 8.08 -15.91 2.82
CA ARG A 126 6.64 -16.17 3.03
C ARG A 126 6.11 -17.32 2.17
N SER A 127 6.45 -17.31 0.90
CA SER A 127 5.73 -18.09 -0.13
C SER A 127 6.68 -18.82 -1.09
N GLY A 128 7.98 -18.85 -0.82
CA GLY A 128 8.97 -19.47 -1.71
C GLY A 128 9.17 -18.73 -3.04
N MET A 129 8.65 -17.50 -3.17
CA MET A 129 8.73 -16.73 -4.41
C MET A 129 10.20 -16.43 -4.76
N PRO A 130 10.68 -16.79 -5.96
CA PRO A 130 12.02 -16.46 -6.42
C PRO A 130 12.30 -14.95 -6.36
N THR A 131 13.54 -14.58 -6.01
CA THR A 131 13.95 -13.16 -5.87
C THR A 131 13.64 -12.34 -7.11
N ASP A 132 13.92 -12.87 -8.31
CA ASP A 132 13.67 -12.16 -9.57
C ASP A 132 12.18 -11.91 -9.82
N GLN A 133 11.33 -12.88 -9.47
CA GLN A 133 9.87 -12.71 -9.53
C GLN A 133 9.40 -11.66 -8.51
N GLY A 134 9.92 -11.69 -7.28
CA GLY A 134 9.61 -10.70 -6.25
C GLY A 134 10.05 -9.27 -6.64
N LEU A 135 11.19 -9.15 -7.31
CA LEU A 135 11.71 -7.89 -7.85
C LEU A 135 10.85 -7.36 -9.00
N GLU A 136 10.44 -8.22 -9.94
CA GLU A 136 9.53 -7.82 -11.01
C GLU A 136 8.16 -7.40 -10.44
N LEU A 137 7.64 -8.16 -9.47
CA LEU A 137 6.38 -7.84 -8.81
C LEU A 137 6.47 -6.47 -8.11
N TRP A 138 7.56 -6.21 -7.39
CA TRP A 138 7.83 -4.89 -6.80
C TRP A 138 7.79 -3.79 -7.86
N TYR A 139 8.42 -4.00 -9.02
CA TYR A 139 8.45 -3.04 -10.12
C TYR A 139 7.05 -2.75 -10.67
N GLN A 140 6.24 -3.79 -10.88
CA GLN A 140 4.88 -3.69 -11.42
C GLN A 140 3.94 -2.86 -10.54
N TYR A 141 4.04 -2.99 -9.22
CA TYR A 141 3.27 -2.16 -8.28
C TYR A 141 3.83 -0.74 -8.17
N ASN A 142 5.14 -0.60 -8.00
CA ASN A 142 5.75 0.70 -7.71
C ASN A 142 5.79 1.62 -8.93
N ARG A 143 5.78 1.08 -10.17
CA ARG A 143 5.61 1.89 -11.38
C ARG A 143 4.21 2.52 -11.44
N ARG A 144 3.18 1.82 -10.94
CA ARG A 144 1.80 2.31 -10.84
C ARG A 144 1.66 3.34 -9.72
N LEU A 145 2.30 3.09 -8.57
CA LEU A 145 2.41 4.08 -7.50
C LEU A 145 3.03 5.39 -8.00
N LEU A 146 4.15 5.30 -8.73
CA LEU A 146 4.80 6.47 -9.33
C LEU A 146 3.91 7.16 -10.37
N ARG A 147 3.18 6.40 -11.19
CA ARG A 147 2.23 6.97 -12.17
C ARG A 147 1.14 7.77 -11.44
N GLN A 148 0.49 7.19 -10.44
CA GLN A 148 -0.55 7.87 -9.67
C GLN A 148 -0.02 9.13 -8.97
N TYR A 149 1.19 9.06 -8.38
CA TYR A 149 1.81 10.23 -7.76
C TYR A 149 2.04 11.39 -8.76
N ARG A 150 2.37 11.06 -10.01
CA ARG A 150 2.56 12.07 -11.06
C ARG A 150 1.25 12.68 -11.55
N GLU A 151 0.15 11.94 -11.49
CA GLU A 151 -1.18 12.44 -11.83
C GLU A 151 -1.70 13.39 -10.74
N ALA A 152 -1.53 13.02 -9.47
CA ALA A 152 -1.88 13.84 -8.32
C ALA A 152 -0.89 13.57 -7.18
N PRO A 153 -0.01 14.51 -6.81
CA PRO A 153 0.93 14.32 -5.71
C PRO A 153 0.21 14.08 -4.37
N PHE A 154 0.76 13.17 -3.58
CA PHE A 154 0.25 12.82 -2.25
C PHE A 154 1.40 12.42 -1.32
N PRO A 155 1.21 12.40 0.02
CA PRO A 155 2.28 11.99 0.93
C PRO A 155 2.81 10.59 0.60
N LEU A 156 4.12 10.48 0.39
CA LEU A 156 4.81 9.25 0.05
C LEU A 156 5.91 8.99 1.07
N LEU A 157 5.85 7.83 1.72
CA LEU A 157 6.79 7.42 2.76
C LEU A 157 7.65 6.25 2.27
N THR A 158 8.83 6.08 2.86
CA THR A 158 9.64 4.87 2.71
C THR A 158 9.79 4.17 4.04
N PHE A 159 9.55 2.86 4.06
CA PHE A 159 9.76 2.04 5.25
C PHE A 159 11.24 1.85 5.59
N ASP A 160 12.15 2.26 4.70
CA ASP A 160 13.60 2.15 4.92
C ASP A 160 14.17 3.30 5.76
N ASP A 161 13.39 4.38 5.98
CA ASP A 161 13.80 5.52 6.80
C ASP A 161 14.11 5.09 8.25
N GLU A 162 15.02 5.81 8.90
CA GLU A 162 15.22 5.67 10.35
C GLU A 162 13.96 6.09 11.10
N GLN A 163 13.72 5.49 12.28
CA GLN A 163 12.49 5.68 13.04
C GLN A 163 12.12 7.16 13.21
N SER A 164 13.06 7.99 13.69
CA SER A 164 12.82 9.43 13.90
C SER A 164 12.49 10.18 12.60
N CYS A 165 13.10 9.78 11.48
CA CYS A 165 12.83 10.36 10.17
C CYS A 165 11.44 9.94 9.67
N PHE A 166 11.13 8.64 9.75
CA PHE A 166 9.83 8.09 9.37
C PHE A 166 8.71 8.73 10.17
N GLN A 167 8.87 8.80 11.50
CA GLN A 167 7.88 9.36 12.42
C GLN A 167 7.57 10.83 12.10
N ARG A 168 8.61 11.65 11.88
CA ARG A 168 8.45 13.06 11.48
C ARG A 168 7.74 13.22 10.13
N LYS A 169 8.08 12.39 9.13
CA LYS A 169 7.42 12.44 7.81
C LYS A 169 5.96 11.99 7.89
N LEU A 170 5.68 10.94 8.67
CA LEU A 170 4.33 10.45 8.93
C LEU A 170 3.50 11.52 9.65
N GLN A 171 4.03 12.18 10.67
CA GLN A 171 3.34 13.26 11.38
C GLN A 171 2.92 14.39 10.41
N ARG A 172 3.84 14.82 9.53
CA ARG A 172 3.52 15.77 8.45
C ARG A 172 2.44 15.26 7.51
N ALA A 173 2.51 13.97 7.13
CA ALA A 173 1.53 13.35 6.26
C ALA A 173 0.12 13.32 6.91
N LEU A 174 0.04 12.99 8.20
CA LEU A 174 -1.21 13.02 8.98
C LEU A 174 -1.83 14.42 8.99
N THR A 175 -1.04 15.45 9.32
CA THR A 175 -1.50 16.84 9.29
C THR A 175 -2.00 17.24 7.89
N ASN A 176 -1.26 16.88 6.83
CA ASN A 176 -1.65 17.20 5.45
C ASN A 176 -2.97 16.53 5.03
N LEU A 177 -3.30 15.39 5.62
CA LEU A 177 -4.54 14.65 5.38
C LEU A 177 -5.68 15.08 6.32
N GLY A 178 -5.45 16.05 7.21
CA GLY A 178 -6.46 16.57 8.13
C GLY A 178 -6.65 15.76 9.41
N PHE A 179 -5.74 14.84 9.74
CA PHE A 179 -5.76 14.11 11.01
C PHE A 179 -5.12 14.91 12.13
N ASP A 180 -5.55 14.64 13.37
CA ASP A 180 -4.87 15.14 14.57
C ASP A 180 -3.58 14.36 14.83
N ALA A 181 -2.47 14.96 14.40
CA ALA A 181 -1.14 14.40 14.57
C ALA A 181 -0.67 14.34 16.05
N GLY A 182 -1.35 15.04 16.97
CA GLY A 182 -1.06 15.00 18.41
C GLY A 182 -1.64 13.77 19.11
N ALA A 183 -2.66 13.13 18.53
CA ALA A 183 -3.26 11.90 19.06
C ALA A 183 -2.41 10.64 18.79
N TRP A 184 -1.47 10.73 17.84
CA TRP A 184 -0.65 9.61 17.41
C TRP A 184 0.54 9.34 18.35
N GLN A 185 0.67 8.11 18.87
CA GLN A 185 1.69 7.72 19.86
C GLN A 185 2.89 6.95 19.29
N GLY A 186 2.85 6.57 18.01
CA GLY A 186 4.01 5.97 17.32
C GLY A 186 4.26 4.49 17.59
N GLU A 187 3.29 3.74 18.11
CA GLU A 187 3.46 2.35 18.55
C GLU A 187 3.59 1.32 17.40
N PHE A 188 3.26 1.72 16.16
CA PHE A 188 3.24 0.81 15.02
C PHE A 188 4.55 0.70 14.23
N PHE A 189 5.54 1.54 14.50
CA PHE A 189 6.84 1.43 13.84
C PHE A 189 7.73 0.42 14.57
N ASP A 190 8.09 -0.66 13.88
CA ASP A 190 9.01 -1.67 14.38
C ASP A 190 10.33 -1.61 13.61
N GLU A 191 11.38 -1.11 14.27
CA GLU A 191 12.70 -0.95 13.69
C GLU A 191 13.38 -2.30 13.39
N SER A 192 13.02 -3.37 14.10
CA SER A 192 13.59 -4.72 13.89
C SER A 192 13.26 -5.29 12.51
N LEU A 193 12.23 -4.76 11.86
CA LEU A 193 11.85 -5.12 10.50
C LEU A 193 12.68 -4.40 9.44
N ARG A 194 13.56 -3.45 9.78
CA ARG A 194 14.48 -2.84 8.82
C ARG A 194 15.61 -3.81 8.51
N SER A 195 15.83 -4.06 7.22
CA SER A 195 16.94 -4.87 6.75
C SER A 195 17.98 -3.94 6.14
N ALA A 196 19.19 -3.93 6.71
CA ALA A 196 20.30 -3.11 6.22
C ALA A 196 20.74 -3.62 4.85
N HIS A 197 20.36 -2.91 3.77
CA HIS A 197 20.64 -3.33 2.38
C HIS A 197 21.65 -2.44 1.65
N ARG A 198 22.54 -1.77 2.37
CA ARG A 198 23.52 -0.85 1.76
C ARG A 198 24.50 -1.53 0.78
N GLU A 199 24.76 -2.84 0.90
CA GLU A 199 25.79 -3.53 0.11
C GLU A 199 25.29 -4.25 -1.16
N SER A 200 23.99 -4.23 -1.46
CA SER A 200 23.40 -5.10 -2.50
C SER A 200 22.80 -4.38 -3.73
N GLU A 201 23.01 -3.06 -3.87
CA GLU A 201 22.48 -2.29 -5.02
C GLU A 201 23.01 -2.75 -6.39
N GLY A 202 24.17 -3.44 -6.42
CA GLY A 202 24.78 -3.98 -7.64
C GLY A 202 24.00 -5.15 -8.27
N ALA A 203 23.21 -5.88 -7.48
CA ALA A 203 22.49 -7.07 -7.92
C ALA A 203 21.08 -6.77 -8.50
N MET A 204 20.61 -5.52 -8.46
CA MET A 204 19.27 -5.17 -8.91
C MET A 204 19.24 -4.80 -10.42
N PRO A 205 18.26 -5.31 -11.19
CA PRO A 205 18.03 -4.86 -12.56
C PRO A 205 17.91 -3.33 -12.66
N TRP A 206 18.51 -2.73 -13.69
CA TRP A 206 18.60 -1.27 -13.83
C TRP A 206 17.24 -0.56 -13.75
N LYS A 207 16.20 -1.13 -14.37
CA LYS A 207 14.83 -0.56 -14.36
C LYS A 207 14.26 -0.42 -12.93
N ILE A 208 14.59 -1.36 -12.06
CA ILE A 208 14.14 -1.41 -10.66
C ILE A 208 14.92 -0.39 -9.85
N ARG A 209 16.25 -0.39 -9.96
CA ARG A 209 17.11 0.59 -9.29
C ARG A 209 16.74 2.03 -9.67
N ARG A 210 16.47 2.28 -10.96
CA ARG A 210 16.04 3.60 -11.45
C ARG A 210 14.68 4.01 -10.87
N LEU A 211 13.72 3.09 -10.78
CA LEU A 211 12.41 3.36 -10.18
C LEU A 211 12.53 3.64 -8.68
N TYR A 212 13.29 2.83 -7.94
CA TYR A 212 13.52 3.01 -6.51
C TYR A 212 14.12 4.38 -6.19
N ARG A 213 15.18 4.79 -6.90
CA ARG A 213 15.78 6.13 -6.73
C ARG A 213 14.81 7.28 -7.01
N LYS A 214 13.87 7.10 -7.96
CA LYS A 214 12.82 8.11 -8.20
C LYS A 214 11.88 8.21 -7.00
N LEU A 215 11.42 7.08 -6.46
CA LEU A 215 10.55 7.08 -5.29
C LEU A 215 11.24 7.65 -4.05
N GLN A 216 12.53 7.34 -3.84
CA GLN A 216 13.32 7.92 -2.74
C GLN A 216 13.37 9.45 -2.81
N ARG A 217 13.55 10.03 -4.00
CA ARG A 217 13.56 11.50 -4.18
C ARG A 217 12.18 12.14 -3.91
N LEU A 218 11.10 11.42 -4.17
CA LEU A 218 9.73 11.91 -3.96
C LEU A 218 9.27 11.77 -2.50
N ALA A 219 9.89 10.86 -1.74
CA ALA A 219 9.64 10.65 -0.33
C ALA A 219 10.65 11.36 0.59
N ALA A 220 11.55 12.16 0.03
CA ALA A 220 12.50 12.99 0.77
C ALA A 220 11.79 14.21 1.37
#